data_AF-A0A9U8EJU5-F1
#
_entry.id   AF-A0A9U8EJU5-F1
#
_cell.length_a   1.000
_cell.length_b   1.000
_cell.length_c   1.000
_cell.angle_alpha   90.00
_cell.angle_beta   90.00
_cell.angle_gamma   90.00
#
_symmetry.space_group_name_H-M   'P 1'
#
loop_
_entity.id
_entity.type
_entity.pdbx_description
1 polymer ?
#
loop_
_entity_poly.entity_id
_entity_poly.type
_entity_poly.pdbx_seq_one_letter_code
_entity_poly.pdbx_strand_id
1 'polypeptide(L)'
;MTEPGEVLKSEEKSPLNDDSTRVDIDADESSAHLIKNGGAGDIPDVDEYKTTVVGDRTPASSDGEVSFTGLGKDEVLRYANDPFWVRLRWILFILFWVGWIAMLVTAITIIVVAPRCPPRPDQKWYNTETVYKVLAKSFKDSNGDGVGDHPGMLEKLNYITDTLGAKAIWISSIFKSDNDGENGIIDHKELSEKMNVNKADFINWIKKMRKEGKKIILDLIPNHSSKKHEWFEKFLKGEAPYKDYYISNKTQESLNWKDEKNNSLWAKEGIIEYLHQFSASHPDLNLKNPAVVDEIKNIMKYWFEAGVSGFYIHDLEYLVEDLNDVNGQSNTQDTLQFLEELRKVADDYSDKPGRERALFGFVQTADRNQTLEYWGNDEKKRLHIVVPDLSNIDLSCNSKCVKKLLENILEKDKWLGLQLTNEKSDRVATRLDNKDGNYKKRLTVAHALQLLIQGTPINYYGDEIGQRNGEKNSTLNLNGREVIMSPMQWNTDKYAGFSTVEPWYSVSTTYKLDNVDGELAHFTTSSSLKQFKNLLKLRERESFRWGKTQVYAPNDDLLMFTRKAERFPSFLVLINTGNSSLHVAPSNIEMADVPNIGQVRFHSRNVEIDQEINIADFALNLEPFEIVVFEFPSKD
;
A
#
# COMPACT_ATOMS: atom_id res chain seq x y z
N MET A 1 -24.75 55.70 43.98
CA MET A 1 -26.11 55.30 43.57
C MET A 1 -26.09 53.78 43.53
N THR A 2 -26.23 53.15 44.70
CA THR A 2 -27.44 52.47 45.21
C THR A 2 -27.60 51.07 44.62
N GLU A 3 -27.08 50.09 45.37
CA GLU A 3 -27.59 48.71 45.56
C GLU A 3 -29.09 48.69 46.02
N PRO A 4 -29.76 47.55 46.32
CA PRO A 4 -29.70 46.15 45.82
C PRO A 4 -31.13 45.54 45.59
N GLY A 5 -31.26 44.22 45.33
CA GLY A 5 -32.54 43.50 45.37
C GLY A 5 -32.43 41.96 45.35
N GLU A 6 -32.59 41.35 46.52
CA GLU A 6 -32.58 39.93 46.93
C GLU A 6 -33.73 39.03 46.36
N VAL A 7 -33.48 37.76 45.99
CA VAL A 7 -33.58 36.45 46.72
C VAL A 7 -35.01 35.84 46.85
N LEU A 8 -35.13 34.55 46.49
CA LEU A 8 -35.83 33.42 47.18
C LEU A 8 -35.61 32.13 46.34
N LYS A 9 -34.66 31.21 46.64
CA LYS A 9 -34.60 30.07 47.59
C LYS A 9 -35.67 28.96 47.49
N SER A 10 -35.21 27.75 47.13
CA SER A 10 -35.40 26.40 47.77
C SER A 10 -35.29 25.31 46.67
N GLU A 11 -34.64 24.16 46.77
CA GLU A 11 -34.09 23.37 47.88
C GLU A 11 -33.18 22.25 47.29
N GLU A 12 -32.17 21.82 48.04
CA GLU A 12 -31.28 20.70 47.75
C GLU A 12 -31.98 19.33 47.84
N LYS A 13 -31.56 18.37 46.98
CA LYS A 13 -31.21 16.98 47.37
C LYS A 13 -30.48 16.23 46.24
N SER A 14 -29.34 15.65 46.59
CA SER A 14 -28.49 14.70 45.85
C SER A 14 -28.77 13.26 46.32
N PRO A 15 -28.13 12.17 45.84
CA PRO A 15 -27.84 11.64 44.49
C PRO A 15 -28.41 10.20 44.31
N LEU A 16 -28.27 9.58 43.13
CA LEU A 16 -27.88 8.15 42.96
C LEU A 16 -27.79 7.72 41.48
N ASN A 17 -26.77 6.90 41.21
CA ASN A 17 -26.40 6.21 39.97
C ASN A 17 -27.55 5.46 39.28
N ASP A 18 -27.51 5.38 37.94
CA ASP A 18 -27.37 4.06 37.29
C ASP A 18 -26.77 4.16 35.88
N ASP A 19 -26.03 3.11 35.57
CA ASP A 19 -25.17 2.82 34.44
C ASP A 19 -26.00 2.43 33.20
N SER A 20 -25.63 2.91 32.01
CA SER A 20 -25.79 2.16 30.75
C SER A 20 -25.17 2.91 29.57
N THR A 21 -23.97 2.46 29.24
CA THR A 21 -23.40 2.33 27.90
C THR A 21 -24.36 2.58 26.73
N ARG A 22 -24.23 3.75 26.09
CA ARG A 22 -24.79 4.01 24.77
C ARG A 22 -23.69 3.78 23.73
N VAL A 23 -23.72 2.59 23.14
CA VAL A 23 -22.95 2.23 21.94
C VAL A 23 -23.71 2.83 20.76
N ASP A 24 -23.10 3.80 20.07
CA ASP A 24 -23.61 4.28 18.78
C ASP A 24 -23.36 3.18 17.72
N ILE A 25 -24.46 2.57 17.28
CA ILE A 25 -24.48 1.64 16.16
C ILE A 25 -24.65 2.46 14.89
N ASP A 26 -23.55 2.66 14.15
CA ASP A 26 -23.59 3.12 12.77
C ASP A 26 -24.32 2.08 11.90
N ALA A 27 -25.49 2.47 11.36
CA ALA A 27 -26.23 1.71 10.38
C ALA A 27 -25.57 1.87 9.00
N ASP A 28 -24.88 0.82 8.56
CA ASP A 28 -24.20 0.74 7.25
C ASP A 28 -25.02 -0.19 6.34
N GLU A 29 -26.02 0.36 5.62
CA GLU A 29 -26.70 -0.34 4.52
C GLU A 29 -25.87 -0.19 3.23
N SER A 30 -25.03 -1.19 2.95
CA SER A 30 -24.41 -1.36 1.63
C SER A 30 -25.29 -2.27 0.77
N SER A 31 -26.26 -1.65 0.09
CA SER A 31 -27.01 -2.32 -0.98
C SER A 31 -26.15 -2.38 -2.24
N ALA A 32 -25.83 -3.60 -2.67
CA ALA A 32 -25.16 -3.88 -3.94
C ALA A 32 -25.88 -3.23 -5.12
N HIS A 33 -25.12 -2.53 -5.97
CA HIS A 33 -25.57 -1.99 -7.25
C HIS A 33 -26.10 -3.10 -8.16
N LEU A 34 -27.43 -3.21 -8.27
CA LEU A 34 -28.10 -3.81 -9.42
C LEU A 34 -28.44 -2.67 -10.40
N ILE A 35 -27.87 -2.75 -11.60
CA ILE A 35 -28.17 -1.86 -12.72
C ILE A 35 -29.65 -2.02 -13.08
N LYS A 36 -30.46 -0.99 -12.80
CA LYS A 36 -31.77 -0.77 -13.44
C LYS A 36 -31.59 0.33 -14.48
N ASN A 37 -31.70 -0.02 -15.75
CA ASN A 37 -31.88 0.94 -16.83
C ASN A 37 -33.30 1.53 -16.77
N GLY A 38 -33.37 2.83 -17.10
CA GLY A 38 -34.52 3.74 -16.96
C GLY A 38 -35.78 3.39 -17.78
N GLY A 39 -36.83 4.20 -17.74
CA GLY A 39 -36.82 5.63 -17.46
C GLY A 39 -38.17 6.20 -17.06
N ALA A 40 -38.10 7.50 -16.83
CA ALA A 40 -39.08 8.38 -16.22
C ALA A 40 -40.34 8.64 -17.05
N GLY A 41 -41.38 9.10 -16.36
CA GLY A 41 -42.55 9.76 -16.94
C GLY A 41 -43.34 10.46 -15.83
N ASP A 42 -43.16 11.77 -15.76
CA ASP A 42 -43.78 12.72 -14.84
C ASP A 42 -45.32 12.70 -14.88
N ILE A 43 -45.92 12.94 -13.72
CA ILE A 43 -47.33 13.29 -13.54
C ILE A 43 -47.45 14.82 -13.62
N PRO A 44 -48.48 15.35 -14.29
CA PRO A 44 -49.23 16.41 -13.65
C PRO A 44 -50.74 16.15 -13.66
N ASP A 45 -51.35 16.78 -12.67
CA ASP A 45 -52.69 16.57 -12.13
C ASP A 45 -53.69 17.64 -12.65
N VAL A 46 -54.98 17.37 -12.43
CA VAL A 46 -56.11 18.31 -12.22
C VAL A 46 -57.12 18.64 -13.38
N ASP A 47 -58.38 18.31 -13.08
CA ASP A 47 -59.72 18.86 -13.43
C ASP A 47 -60.32 18.78 -14.85
N GLU A 48 -61.51 18.16 -15.01
CA GLU A 48 -62.84 18.77 -14.77
C GLU A 48 -63.99 17.99 -15.48
N TYR A 49 -65.16 17.95 -14.85
CA TYR A 49 -66.41 17.33 -15.30
C TYR A 49 -66.94 17.83 -16.66
N LYS A 50 -67.56 16.94 -17.47
CA LYS A 50 -68.94 17.14 -17.99
C LYS A 50 -69.55 15.93 -18.70
N THR A 51 -70.80 15.70 -18.31
CA THR A 51 -71.85 14.82 -18.83
C THR A 51 -72.37 15.24 -20.22
N THR A 52 -72.67 14.26 -21.08
CA THR A 52 -73.71 14.33 -22.14
C THR A 52 -74.06 12.91 -22.60
N VAL A 53 -75.14 12.32 -22.07
CA VAL A 53 -76.48 12.19 -22.69
C VAL A 53 -76.46 11.43 -24.03
N VAL A 54 -77.02 10.22 -23.96
CA VAL A 54 -77.45 9.37 -25.09
C VAL A 54 -78.57 10.09 -25.85
N GLY A 55 -78.37 10.31 -27.14
CA GLY A 55 -79.36 10.79 -28.09
C GLY A 55 -79.56 9.78 -29.21
N ASP A 56 -80.75 9.20 -29.23
CA ASP A 56 -81.27 8.18 -30.14
C ASP A 56 -81.32 8.67 -31.60
N ARG A 57 -80.82 7.85 -32.55
CA ARG A 57 -81.11 7.86 -34.00
C ARG A 57 -80.40 6.67 -34.68
N THR A 58 -81.17 5.69 -35.12
CA THR A 58 -80.77 4.65 -36.10
C THR A 58 -81.17 5.08 -37.52
N PRO A 59 -80.71 4.41 -38.61
CA PRO A 59 -79.35 3.97 -38.94
C PRO A 59 -78.92 4.42 -40.37
N ALA A 60 -77.61 4.47 -40.65
CA ALA A 60 -77.11 4.35 -42.01
C ALA A 60 -75.74 3.63 -41.99
N SER A 61 -75.69 2.55 -42.77
CA SER A 61 -74.67 1.52 -42.86
C SER A 61 -73.29 1.99 -43.31
N SER A 62 -72.23 1.45 -42.69
CA SER A 62 -71.22 0.61 -43.37
C SER A 62 -70.18 0.05 -42.38
N ASP A 63 -70.32 -1.24 -42.10
CA ASP A 63 -69.32 -2.28 -41.77
C ASP A 63 -68.01 -1.92 -41.05
N GLY A 64 -67.80 -2.55 -39.88
CA GLY A 64 -66.46 -2.88 -39.40
C GLY A 64 -66.17 -2.85 -37.89
N GLU A 65 -67.11 -3.11 -36.98
CA GLU A 65 -66.76 -3.32 -35.56
C GLU A 65 -66.34 -4.77 -35.29
N VAL A 66 -65.08 -4.95 -34.90
CA VAL A 66 -64.55 -6.22 -34.38
C VAL A 66 -65.11 -6.43 -32.97
N SER A 67 -66.08 -7.33 -32.83
CA SER A 67 -66.62 -7.72 -31.52
C SER A 67 -65.55 -8.47 -30.72
N PHE A 68 -65.22 -7.99 -29.51
CA PHE A 68 -64.45 -8.76 -28.53
C PHE A 68 -65.30 -9.94 -28.05
N THR A 69 -65.01 -11.15 -28.54
CA THR A 69 -65.72 -12.39 -28.17
C THR A 69 -65.15 -12.96 -26.87
N GLY A 70 -65.45 -12.32 -25.73
CA GLY A 70 -65.29 -12.97 -24.43
C GLY A 70 -66.45 -13.90 -24.17
N LEU A 71 -66.22 -15.21 -24.08
CA LEU A 71 -67.25 -16.17 -23.64
C LEU A 71 -67.63 -15.88 -22.17
N GLY A 72 -68.93 -15.89 -21.85
CA GLY A 72 -69.41 -15.78 -20.48
C GLY A 72 -69.01 -17.00 -19.64
N LYS A 73 -69.00 -16.89 -18.30
CA LYS A 73 -68.61 -17.99 -17.38
C LYS A 73 -69.31 -19.31 -17.72
N ASP A 74 -70.62 -19.26 -17.99
CA ASP A 74 -71.42 -20.45 -18.26
C ASP A 74 -71.12 -21.07 -19.63
N GLU A 75 -70.74 -20.26 -20.62
CA GLU A 75 -70.33 -20.74 -21.94
C GLU A 75 -68.91 -21.33 -21.90
N VAL A 76 -67.99 -20.70 -21.17
CA VAL A 76 -66.65 -21.26 -20.92
C VAL A 76 -66.75 -22.61 -20.20
N LEU A 77 -67.66 -22.75 -19.22
CA LEU A 77 -67.85 -24.01 -18.50
C LEU A 77 -68.33 -25.17 -19.40
N ARG A 78 -69.02 -24.88 -20.52
CA ARG A 78 -69.38 -25.91 -21.51
C ARG A 78 -68.15 -26.49 -22.21
N TYR A 79 -67.16 -25.66 -22.54
CA TYR A 79 -65.92 -26.09 -23.19
C TYR A 79 -64.81 -26.50 -22.20
N ALA A 80 -64.90 -26.06 -20.94
CA ALA A 80 -63.92 -26.35 -19.90
C ALA A 80 -63.84 -27.84 -19.55
N ASN A 81 -64.93 -28.58 -19.75
CA ASN A 81 -65.02 -30.02 -19.51
C ASN A 81 -64.91 -30.86 -20.80
N ASP A 82 -64.64 -30.22 -21.95
CA ASP A 82 -64.40 -30.95 -23.20
C ASP A 82 -63.16 -31.86 -23.03
N PRO A 83 -63.25 -33.16 -23.35
CA PRO A 83 -62.15 -34.10 -23.21
C PRO A 83 -60.84 -33.65 -23.89
N PHE A 84 -60.92 -32.92 -25.01
CA PHE A 84 -59.75 -32.40 -25.71
C PHE A 84 -59.05 -31.30 -24.90
N TRP A 85 -59.78 -30.29 -24.46
CA TRP A 85 -59.22 -29.15 -23.71
C TRP A 85 -58.73 -29.53 -22.32
N VAL A 86 -59.38 -30.50 -21.67
CA VAL A 86 -58.92 -31.07 -20.40
C VAL A 86 -57.60 -31.79 -20.59
N ARG A 87 -57.48 -32.68 -21.59
CA ARG A 87 -56.22 -33.39 -21.89
C ARG A 87 -55.10 -32.41 -22.23
N LEU A 88 -55.37 -31.42 -23.09
CA LEU A 88 -54.38 -30.42 -23.46
C LEU A 88 -53.88 -29.62 -22.25
N ARG A 89 -54.78 -29.17 -21.37
CA ARG A 89 -54.41 -28.45 -20.14
C ARG A 89 -53.52 -29.29 -19.23
N TRP A 90 -53.86 -30.57 -19.02
CA TRP A 90 -53.04 -31.48 -18.23
C TRP A 90 -51.69 -31.76 -18.89
N ILE A 91 -51.63 -31.94 -20.21
CA ILE A 91 -50.37 -32.10 -20.95
C ILE A 91 -49.49 -30.86 -20.76
N LEU A 92 -50.04 -29.65 -20.97
CA LEU A 92 -49.28 -28.41 -20.79
C LEU A 92 -48.84 -28.19 -19.34
N PHE A 93 -49.69 -28.54 -18.36
CA PHE A 93 -49.34 -28.46 -16.94
C PHE A 93 -48.22 -29.43 -16.56
N ILE A 94 -48.28 -30.68 -17.03
CA ILE A 94 -47.23 -31.68 -16.82
C ILE A 94 -45.93 -31.23 -17.50
N LEU A 95 -46.00 -30.77 -18.76
CA LEU A 95 -44.82 -30.27 -19.49
C LEU A 95 -44.19 -29.07 -18.78
N PHE A 96 -44.99 -28.17 -18.21
CA PHE A 96 -44.49 -27.06 -17.40
C PHE A 96 -43.70 -27.56 -16.20
N TRP A 97 -44.25 -28.49 -15.42
CA TRP A 97 -43.55 -29.04 -14.24
C TRP A 97 -42.32 -29.88 -14.60
N VAL A 98 -42.39 -30.68 -15.67
CA VAL A 98 -41.24 -31.43 -16.18
C VAL A 98 -40.13 -30.48 -16.66
N GLY A 99 -40.49 -29.43 -17.39
CA GLY A 99 -39.55 -28.40 -17.84
C GLY A 99 -38.93 -27.65 -16.65
N TRP A 100 -39.73 -27.30 -15.65
CA TRP A 100 -39.26 -26.63 -14.44
C TRP A 100 -38.30 -27.52 -13.62
N ILE A 101 -38.65 -28.79 -13.42
CA ILE A 101 -37.77 -29.77 -12.75
C ILE A 101 -36.49 -29.99 -13.56
N ALA A 102 -36.59 -30.10 -14.89
CA ALA A 102 -35.42 -30.22 -15.75
C ALA A 102 -34.50 -29.00 -15.61
N MET A 103 -35.05 -27.78 -15.64
CA MET A 103 -34.27 -26.55 -15.40
C MET A 103 -33.61 -26.53 -14.02
N LEU A 104 -34.32 -26.95 -12.97
CA LEU A 104 -33.78 -27.02 -11.61
C LEU A 104 -32.64 -28.05 -11.52
N VAL A 105 -32.84 -29.25 -12.07
CA VAL A 105 -31.81 -30.30 -12.11
C VAL A 105 -30.60 -29.80 -12.89
N THR A 106 -30.79 -29.21 -14.07
CA THR A 106 -29.70 -28.62 -14.86
C THR A 106 -28.96 -27.54 -14.09
N ALA A 107 -29.66 -26.64 -13.40
CA ALA A 107 -29.03 -25.60 -12.58
C ALA A 107 -28.18 -26.20 -11.44
N ILE A 108 -28.71 -27.21 -10.73
CA ILE A 108 -27.97 -27.92 -9.68
C ILE A 108 -26.77 -28.66 -10.27
N THR A 109 -26.94 -29.36 -11.40
CA THR A 109 -25.85 -30.05 -12.09
C THR A 109 -24.76 -29.08 -12.53
N ILE A 110 -25.12 -27.90 -13.06
CA ILE A 110 -24.14 -26.86 -13.38
C ILE A 110 -23.40 -26.43 -12.12
N ILE A 111 -24.07 -26.18 -11.00
CA ILE A 111 -23.41 -25.76 -9.74
C ILE A 111 -22.46 -26.84 -9.21
N VAL A 112 -22.81 -28.12 -9.33
CA VAL A 112 -22.02 -29.25 -8.81
C VAL A 112 -20.85 -29.61 -9.73
N VAL A 113 -21.06 -29.56 -11.05
CA VAL A 113 -20.09 -29.98 -12.07
C VAL A 113 -19.21 -28.83 -12.55
N ALA A 114 -19.68 -27.58 -12.47
CA ALA A 114 -18.86 -26.44 -12.85
C ALA A 114 -17.58 -26.45 -12.00
N PRO A 115 -16.39 -26.38 -12.64
CA PRO A 115 -15.15 -26.30 -11.92
C PRO A 115 -15.23 -25.07 -11.02
N ARG A 116 -15.08 -25.28 -9.70
CA ARG A 116 -15.02 -24.18 -8.75
C ARG A 116 -13.90 -23.26 -9.24
N CYS A 117 -14.19 -21.96 -9.39
CA CYS A 117 -13.14 -20.98 -9.58
C CYS A 117 -12.03 -21.26 -8.56
N PRO A 118 -10.75 -21.17 -8.95
CA PRO A 118 -9.66 -21.34 -8.01
C PRO A 118 -9.96 -20.55 -6.75
N PRO A 119 -10.01 -21.18 -5.56
CA PRO A 119 -10.22 -20.41 -4.35
C PRO A 119 -9.06 -19.44 -4.24
N ARG A 120 -9.34 -18.14 -4.43
CA ARG A 120 -8.33 -17.10 -4.18
C ARG A 120 -7.98 -17.19 -2.69
N PRO A 121 -6.69 -17.28 -2.33
CA PRO A 121 -6.32 -17.22 -0.93
C PRO A 121 -6.86 -15.91 -0.32
N ASP A 122 -7.22 -15.93 0.97
CA ASP A 122 -7.62 -14.72 1.70
C ASP A 122 -6.39 -13.83 1.89
N GLN A 123 -6.06 -13.08 0.85
CA GLN A 123 -4.90 -12.21 0.83
C GLN A 123 -5.26 -10.86 1.43
N LYS A 124 -4.43 -10.40 2.36
CA LYS A 124 -4.62 -9.09 2.98
C LYS A 124 -4.17 -7.98 2.03
N TRP A 125 -4.65 -6.75 2.27
CA TRP A 125 -4.30 -5.62 1.40
C TRP A 125 -2.78 -5.44 1.32
N TYR A 126 -2.08 -5.61 2.45
CA TYR A 126 -0.65 -5.42 2.53
C TYR A 126 0.15 -6.49 1.78
N ASN A 127 -0.45 -7.64 1.43
CA ASN A 127 0.21 -8.64 0.59
C ASN A 127 0.10 -8.32 -0.91
N THR A 128 -0.92 -7.56 -1.30
CA THR A 128 -1.33 -7.53 -2.70
C THR A 128 -1.28 -6.17 -3.35
N GLU A 129 -1.38 -5.10 -2.57
CA GLU A 129 -1.27 -3.73 -3.06
C GLU A 129 0.21 -3.31 -3.17
N THR A 130 0.47 -2.37 -4.05
CA THR A 130 1.77 -1.68 -4.14
C THR A 130 1.73 -0.44 -3.24
N VAL A 131 2.78 -0.22 -2.46
CA VAL A 131 2.93 0.95 -1.60
C VAL A 131 3.71 2.03 -2.34
N TYR A 132 3.22 3.27 -2.33
CA TYR A 132 3.96 4.45 -2.80
C TYR A 132 4.35 5.32 -1.60
N LYS A 133 5.65 5.41 -1.30
CA LYS A 133 6.22 6.22 -0.22
C LYS A 133 6.43 7.66 -0.68
N VAL A 134 5.69 8.57 -0.08
CA VAL A 134 5.72 10.01 -0.28
C VAL A 134 6.44 10.66 0.90
N LEU A 135 7.45 11.47 0.60
CA LEU A 135 8.04 12.39 1.56
C LEU A 135 7.34 13.75 1.43
N ALA A 136 6.43 14.08 2.35
CA ALA A 136 5.55 15.26 2.21
C ALA A 136 6.36 16.54 1.93
N LYS A 137 7.42 16.75 2.70
CA LYS A 137 8.37 17.88 2.62
C LYS A 137 9.05 18.05 1.26
N SER A 138 9.11 17.00 0.43
CA SER A 138 9.81 17.02 -0.87
C SER A 138 8.91 16.65 -2.05
N PHE A 139 7.61 16.48 -1.84
CA PHE A 139 6.73 16.03 -2.90
C PHE A 139 6.19 17.19 -3.76
N LYS A 140 5.58 18.21 -3.13
CA LYS A 140 5.11 19.41 -3.81
C LYS A 140 4.88 20.54 -2.80
N ASP A 141 5.43 21.71 -3.07
CA ASP A 141 5.17 22.95 -2.34
C ASP A 141 4.01 23.70 -3.03
N SER A 142 2.98 24.05 -2.25
CA SER A 142 1.79 24.78 -2.71
C SER A 142 1.75 26.25 -2.28
N ASN A 143 2.56 26.67 -1.31
CA ASN A 143 2.52 28.01 -0.73
C ASN A 143 3.77 28.86 -1.00
N GLY A 144 4.79 28.27 -1.63
CA GLY A 144 6.00 28.96 -2.04
C GLY A 144 6.95 29.26 -0.88
N ASP A 145 6.98 28.44 0.16
CA ASP A 145 7.96 28.54 1.26
C ASP A 145 9.20 27.64 1.07
N GLY A 146 9.25 26.90 -0.05
CA GLY A 146 10.33 25.99 -0.41
C GLY A 146 10.22 24.60 0.21
N VAL A 147 9.15 24.32 0.97
CA VAL A 147 8.89 23.05 1.65
C VAL A 147 7.58 22.46 1.15
N GLY A 148 7.59 21.16 0.89
CA GLY A 148 6.39 20.46 0.46
C GLY A 148 5.38 20.30 1.60
N ASP A 149 4.09 20.37 1.26
CA ASP A 149 3.01 20.42 2.23
C ASP A 149 1.82 19.54 1.84
N HIS A 150 0.82 19.42 2.75
CA HIS A 150 -0.35 18.58 2.49
C HIS A 150 -1.16 19.05 1.27
N PRO A 151 -1.50 20.34 1.09
CA PRO A 151 -2.21 20.78 -0.10
C PRO A 151 -1.45 20.48 -1.40
N GLY A 152 -0.13 20.69 -1.44
CA GLY A 152 0.69 20.32 -2.59
C GLY A 152 0.67 18.82 -2.88
N MET A 153 0.70 17.98 -1.84
CA MET A 153 0.52 16.54 -2.01
C MET A 153 -0.85 16.19 -2.60
N LEU A 154 -1.92 16.87 -2.17
CA LEU A 154 -3.27 16.65 -2.71
C LEU A 154 -3.39 17.03 -4.20
N GLU A 155 -2.73 18.11 -4.64
CA GLU A 155 -2.68 18.48 -6.07
C GLU A 155 -2.13 17.36 -6.96
N LYS A 156 -1.26 16.52 -6.39
CA LYS A 156 -0.57 15.42 -7.08
C LYS A 156 -1.11 14.04 -6.70
N LEU A 157 -2.19 13.98 -5.92
CA LEU A 157 -2.78 12.70 -5.49
C LEU A 157 -3.23 11.84 -6.68
N ASN A 158 -3.83 12.44 -7.72
CA ASN A 158 -4.26 11.71 -8.92
C ASN A 158 -3.09 11.09 -9.69
N TYR A 159 -1.88 11.64 -9.60
CA TYR A 159 -0.69 10.99 -10.15
C TYR A 159 -0.41 9.67 -9.43
N ILE A 160 -0.47 9.67 -8.10
CA ILE A 160 -0.27 8.45 -7.29
C ILE A 160 -1.40 7.44 -7.53
N THR A 161 -2.66 7.88 -7.50
CA THR A 161 -3.80 6.96 -7.50
C THR A 161 -4.22 6.52 -8.88
N ASP A 162 -4.28 7.44 -9.86
CA ASP A 162 -4.88 7.17 -11.16
C ASP A 162 -3.81 6.89 -12.22
N THR A 163 -2.68 7.58 -12.14
CA THR A 163 -1.57 7.37 -13.10
C THR A 163 -0.73 6.15 -12.73
N LEU A 164 -0.43 5.96 -11.45
CA LEU A 164 0.35 4.83 -10.94
C LEU A 164 -0.51 3.70 -10.35
N GLY A 165 -1.81 3.91 -10.13
CA GLY A 165 -2.70 2.86 -9.60
C GLY A 165 -2.46 2.50 -8.12
N ALA A 166 -1.68 3.29 -7.38
CA ALA A 166 -1.30 2.94 -6.02
C ALA A 166 -2.48 3.14 -5.06
N LYS A 167 -2.86 2.07 -4.37
CA LYS A 167 -3.91 2.10 -3.33
C LYS A 167 -3.37 2.25 -1.92
N ALA A 168 -2.10 1.94 -1.70
CA ALA A 168 -1.42 2.15 -0.43
C ALA A 168 -0.41 3.29 -0.55
N ILE A 169 -0.55 4.29 0.31
CA ILE A 169 0.26 5.50 0.33
C ILE A 169 0.92 5.58 1.70
N TRP A 170 2.24 5.53 1.73
CA TRP A 170 3.01 5.78 2.94
C TRP A 170 3.44 7.24 2.93
N ILE A 171 3.02 8.02 3.92
CA ILE A 171 3.39 9.42 4.05
C ILE A 171 4.38 9.58 5.20
N SER A 172 5.50 10.21 4.89
CA SER A 172 6.59 10.50 5.82
C SER A 172 6.76 12.00 6.04
N SER A 173 7.43 12.37 7.13
CA SER A 173 7.78 13.75 7.52
C SER A 173 6.58 14.67 7.73
N ILE A 174 5.60 14.17 8.49
CA ILE A 174 4.36 14.89 8.81
C ILE A 174 4.28 15.39 10.24
N PHE A 175 5.03 14.78 11.16
CA PHE A 175 4.92 15.06 12.59
C PHE A 175 5.73 16.28 12.99
N LYS A 176 5.35 16.87 14.12
CA LYS A 176 6.10 17.99 14.71
C LYS A 176 7.47 17.48 15.15
N SER A 177 8.53 17.91 14.46
CA SER A 177 9.92 17.59 14.78
C SER A 177 10.70 18.85 15.19
N ASP A 178 11.90 18.66 15.73
CA ASP A 178 12.84 19.76 15.86
C ASP A 178 13.53 20.09 14.52
N ASN A 179 14.32 21.17 14.52
CA ASN A 179 15.04 21.64 13.34
C ASN A 179 16.34 20.86 13.08
N ASP A 180 16.77 19.97 14.00
CA ASP A 180 18.05 19.24 13.92
C ASP A 180 17.93 17.97 13.06
N GLY A 181 16.70 17.58 12.68
CA GLY A 181 16.42 16.52 11.71
C GLY A 181 14.96 16.05 11.76
N GLU A 182 14.47 15.41 10.69
CA GLU A 182 13.08 14.96 10.59
C GLU A 182 12.70 13.85 11.58
N ASN A 183 13.70 13.20 12.20
CA ASN A 183 13.49 12.09 13.14
C ASN A 183 13.47 12.53 14.61
N GLY A 184 13.82 13.78 14.92
CA GLY A 184 13.73 14.35 16.25
C GLY A 184 12.29 14.73 16.60
N ILE A 185 11.42 13.76 16.84
CA ILE A 185 9.98 14.01 17.03
C ILE A 185 9.72 14.70 18.39
N ILE A 186 9.04 15.85 18.34
CA ILE A 186 8.58 16.60 19.51
C ILE A 186 7.19 16.12 19.95
N ASP A 187 6.33 15.70 19.02
CA ASP A 187 5.04 15.09 19.34
C ASP A 187 4.54 14.23 18.17
N HIS A 188 4.35 12.94 18.42
CA HIS A 188 3.88 11.96 17.44
C HIS A 188 2.37 12.07 17.11
N LYS A 189 1.60 12.86 17.86
CA LYS A 189 0.18 13.10 17.64
C LYS A 189 -0.10 14.50 17.06
N GLU A 190 0.92 15.34 16.92
CA GLU A 190 0.80 16.66 16.29
C GLU A 190 1.50 16.71 14.93
N LEU A 191 0.88 17.46 14.02
CA LEU A 191 1.45 17.70 12.70
C LEU A 191 2.46 18.86 12.76
N SER A 192 3.46 18.80 11.89
CA SER A 192 4.35 19.93 11.64
C SER A 192 3.55 21.10 11.05
N GLU A 193 3.88 22.32 11.47
CA GLU A 193 3.32 23.55 10.89
C GLU A 193 3.57 23.63 9.38
N LYS A 194 4.68 23.02 8.90
CA LYS A 194 5.03 22.92 7.49
C LYS A 194 4.04 22.10 6.65
N MET A 195 3.21 21.26 7.28
CA MET A 195 2.18 20.52 6.56
C MET A 195 1.06 21.41 6.04
N ASN A 196 0.97 22.67 6.50
CA ASN A 196 0.01 23.67 6.02
C ASN A 196 -1.45 23.16 6.01
N VAL A 197 -1.78 22.36 7.03
CA VAL A 197 -3.12 21.80 7.25
C VAL A 197 -3.32 21.62 8.75
N ASN A 198 -4.53 21.86 9.24
CA ASN A 198 -4.84 21.52 10.61
C ASN A 198 -5.06 20.00 10.77
N LYS A 199 -4.84 19.50 11.98
CA LYS A 199 -4.93 18.06 12.27
C LYS A 199 -6.31 17.47 12.00
N ALA A 200 -7.39 18.21 12.25
CA ALA A 200 -8.75 17.72 12.03
C ALA A 200 -9.03 17.45 10.55
N ASP A 201 -8.63 18.36 9.67
CA ASP A 201 -8.79 18.22 8.23
C ASP A 201 -7.92 17.09 7.66
N PHE A 202 -6.70 16.93 8.19
CA PHE A 202 -5.85 15.79 7.84
C PHE A 202 -6.49 14.45 8.23
N ILE A 203 -7.04 14.35 9.44
CA ILE A 203 -7.78 13.14 9.87
C ILE A 203 -9.01 12.90 9.01
N ASN A 204 -9.76 13.95 8.66
CA ASN A 204 -10.91 13.83 7.76
C ASN A 204 -10.50 13.32 6.37
N TRP A 205 -9.36 13.78 5.87
CA TRP A 205 -8.77 13.27 4.62
C TRP A 205 -8.40 11.78 4.73
N ILE A 206 -7.75 11.34 5.81
CA ILE A 206 -7.45 9.91 6.05
C ILE A 206 -8.75 9.08 6.03
N LYS A 207 -9.79 9.53 6.74
CA LYS A 207 -11.09 8.85 6.77
C LYS A 207 -11.73 8.77 5.38
N LYS A 208 -11.61 9.82 4.56
CA LYS A 208 -12.08 9.82 3.17
C LYS A 208 -11.31 8.80 2.31
N MET A 209 -9.99 8.80 2.38
CA MET A 209 -9.15 7.81 1.68
C MET A 209 -9.51 6.37 2.05
N ARG A 210 -9.73 6.12 3.35
CA ARG A 210 -10.19 4.81 3.82
C ARG A 210 -11.55 4.41 3.23
N LYS A 211 -12.51 5.34 3.14
CA LYS A 211 -13.84 5.10 2.51
C LYS A 211 -13.73 4.77 1.02
N GLU A 212 -12.74 5.35 0.33
CA GLU A 212 -12.41 5.04 -1.06
C GLU A 212 -11.57 3.75 -1.23
N GLY A 213 -11.36 2.99 -0.15
CA GLY A 213 -10.60 1.73 -0.16
C GLY A 213 -9.08 1.90 -0.14
N LYS A 214 -8.57 3.13 -0.11
CA LYS A 214 -7.13 3.43 -0.03
C LYS A 214 -6.59 3.19 1.38
N LYS A 215 -5.27 2.97 1.47
CA LYS A 215 -4.54 2.66 2.69
C LYS A 215 -3.52 3.74 2.96
N ILE A 216 -3.54 4.31 4.16
CA ILE A 216 -2.57 5.30 4.60
C ILE A 216 -1.63 4.65 5.61
N ILE A 217 -0.33 4.71 5.35
CA ILE A 217 0.72 4.23 6.25
C ILE A 217 1.48 5.45 6.76
N LEU A 218 1.77 5.51 8.06
CA LEU A 218 2.57 6.58 8.67
C LEU A 218 3.88 6.01 9.23
N ASP A 219 4.84 6.90 9.47
CA ASP A 219 6.02 6.55 10.26
C ASP A 219 5.65 6.34 11.74
N LEU A 220 6.40 5.48 12.41
CA LEU A 220 6.46 5.38 13.86
C LEU A 220 7.94 5.37 14.25
N ILE A 221 8.37 6.30 15.12
CA ILE A 221 9.74 6.40 15.61
C ILE A 221 9.70 6.17 17.13
N PRO A 222 9.65 4.90 17.59
CA PRO A 222 9.48 4.61 19.01
C PRO A 222 10.80 4.60 19.79
N ASN A 223 11.95 4.63 19.10
CA ASN A 223 13.28 4.54 19.70
C ASN A 223 13.63 5.76 20.57
N HIS A 224 13.32 6.96 20.07
CA HIS A 224 13.77 8.21 20.66
C HIS A 224 12.73 9.32 20.47
N SER A 225 12.89 10.41 21.21
CA SER A 225 12.21 11.68 20.97
C SER A 225 13.23 12.80 20.79
N SER A 226 12.80 13.99 20.38
CA SER A 226 13.62 15.20 20.50
C SER A 226 13.92 15.51 21.97
N LYS A 227 15.09 16.10 22.24
CA LYS A 227 15.37 16.75 23.54
C LYS A 227 14.41 17.89 23.89
N LYS A 228 13.69 18.44 22.90
CA LYS A 228 12.65 19.46 23.07
C LYS A 228 11.28 18.86 23.40
N HIS A 229 11.17 17.54 23.50
CA HIS A 229 9.94 16.87 23.90
C HIS A 229 9.70 17.08 25.40
N GLU A 230 8.45 17.31 25.79
CA GLU A 230 8.05 17.56 27.19
C GLU A 230 8.52 16.44 28.14
N TRP A 231 8.38 15.17 27.72
CA TRP A 231 8.93 14.01 28.42
C TRP A 231 10.41 14.17 28.80
N PHE A 232 11.27 14.64 27.89
CA PHE A 232 12.71 14.81 28.18
C PHE A 232 12.94 15.95 29.17
N GLU A 233 12.23 17.07 29.01
CA GLU A 233 12.30 18.18 29.96
C GLU A 233 11.89 17.77 31.38
N LYS A 234 10.83 16.96 31.51
CA LYS A 234 10.36 16.42 32.80
C LYS A 234 11.29 15.35 33.36
N PHE A 235 11.87 14.53 32.49
CA PHE A 235 12.92 13.57 32.84
C PHE A 235 14.13 14.28 33.48
N LEU A 236 14.61 15.37 32.88
CA LEU A 236 15.73 16.16 33.43
C LEU A 236 15.42 16.78 34.80
N LYS A 237 14.14 17.08 35.08
CA LYS A 237 13.67 17.57 36.38
C LYS A 237 13.41 16.47 37.40
N GLY A 238 13.50 15.19 36.99
CA GLY A 238 13.19 14.04 37.85
C GLY A 238 11.71 13.93 38.23
N GLU A 239 10.80 14.50 37.42
CA GLU A 239 9.36 14.46 37.68
C GLU A 239 8.81 13.04 37.46
N ALA A 240 7.97 12.53 38.37
CA ALA A 240 7.29 11.25 38.16
C ALA A 240 6.06 11.44 37.23
N PRO A 241 5.78 10.51 36.30
CA PRO A 241 6.50 9.24 36.04
C PRO A 241 7.71 9.36 35.09
N TYR A 242 8.02 10.55 34.57
CA TYR A 242 9.00 10.80 33.51
C TYR A 242 10.47 10.55 33.88
N LYS A 243 10.81 10.51 35.17
CA LYS A 243 12.18 10.27 35.66
C LYS A 243 12.84 9.00 35.10
N ASP A 244 12.05 8.02 34.66
CA ASP A 244 12.52 6.74 34.10
C ASP A 244 12.12 6.56 32.61
N TYR A 245 11.74 7.64 31.92
CA TYR A 245 11.32 7.59 30.50
C TYR A 245 12.49 7.47 29.52
N TYR A 246 13.70 7.83 29.93
CA TYR A 246 14.91 7.77 29.10
C TYR A 246 15.98 6.93 29.81
N ILE A 247 16.94 6.44 29.02
CA ILE A 247 18.03 5.62 29.52
C ILE A 247 19.14 6.53 30.06
N SER A 248 19.39 6.49 31.37
CA SER A 248 20.40 7.34 32.04
C SER A 248 21.29 6.62 33.04
N ASN A 249 21.07 5.31 33.21
CA ASN A 249 21.74 4.53 34.22
C ASN A 249 22.69 3.52 33.58
N LYS A 250 23.87 4.00 33.20
CA LYS A 250 24.96 3.13 32.80
C LYS A 250 25.49 2.40 34.05
N THR A 251 25.13 1.13 34.22
CA THR A 251 25.51 0.33 35.40
C THR A 251 26.94 -0.21 35.32
N GLN A 252 27.50 -0.36 34.12
CA GLN A 252 28.84 -0.92 33.91
C GLN A 252 29.72 0.05 33.14
N GLU A 253 30.95 0.29 33.61
CA GLU A 253 31.95 1.12 32.89
C GLU A 253 32.20 0.63 31.45
N SER A 254 32.06 -0.68 31.22
CA SER A 254 32.22 -1.37 29.93
C SER A 254 31.24 -0.94 28.83
N LEU A 255 30.08 -0.35 29.16
CA LEU A 255 29.09 0.13 28.17
C LEU A 255 29.52 1.47 27.54
N ASN A 256 30.81 1.65 27.26
CA ASN A 256 31.35 2.81 26.52
C ASN A 256 31.04 2.64 25.02
N TRP A 257 29.75 2.47 24.71
CA TRP A 257 29.27 2.26 23.35
C TRP A 257 29.55 3.48 22.48
N LYS A 258 29.83 3.20 21.21
CA LYS A 258 30.24 4.19 20.25
C LYS A 258 29.60 3.93 18.90
N ASP A 259 29.34 5.01 18.17
CA ASP A 259 28.91 4.93 16.78
C ASP A 259 30.05 4.45 15.86
N GLU A 260 29.73 4.24 14.59
CA GLU A 260 30.69 3.86 13.55
C GLU A 260 31.83 4.88 13.35
N LYS A 261 31.62 6.13 13.79
CA LYS A 261 32.61 7.22 13.75
C LYS A 261 33.40 7.33 15.06
N ASN A 262 33.27 6.36 15.97
CA ASN A 262 33.94 6.29 17.26
C ASN A 262 33.57 7.44 18.23
N ASN A 263 32.42 8.08 18.03
CA ASN A 263 31.80 9.02 18.98
C ASN A 263 31.04 8.26 20.06
N SER A 264 30.99 8.81 21.28
CA SER A 264 30.20 8.25 22.38
C SER A 264 28.71 8.24 22.03
N LEU A 265 28.01 7.15 22.37
CA LEU A 265 26.54 7.09 22.37
C LEU A 265 25.92 7.63 23.68
N TRP A 266 26.75 8.09 24.61
CA TRP A 266 26.31 8.76 25.83
C TRP A 266 26.60 10.25 25.76
N ALA A 267 25.58 11.06 26.02
CA ALA A 267 25.65 12.51 26.12
C ALA A 267 25.26 13.01 27.52
N LYS A 268 25.59 14.26 27.84
CA LYS A 268 25.30 14.87 29.14
C LYS A 268 24.49 16.15 28.98
N GLU A 269 23.49 16.31 29.86
CA GLU A 269 22.74 17.54 30.06
C GLU A 269 22.75 17.87 31.57
N GLY A 270 23.52 18.88 31.96
CA GLY A 270 23.82 19.17 33.36
C GLY A 270 24.55 18.01 34.05
N ILE A 271 23.92 17.42 35.06
CA ILE A 271 24.47 16.28 35.82
C ILE A 271 23.97 14.91 35.30
N ILE A 272 23.01 14.91 34.37
CA ILE A 272 22.39 13.70 33.86
C ILE A 272 23.12 13.27 32.59
N GLU A 273 23.55 12.02 32.57
CA GLU A 273 24.05 11.36 31.37
C GLU A 273 22.93 10.49 30.78
N TYR A 274 22.79 10.44 29.46
CA TYR A 274 21.74 9.69 28.78
C TYR A 274 22.23 9.06 27.48
N LEU A 275 21.57 7.97 27.07
CA LEU A 275 21.87 7.24 25.85
C LEU A 275 21.24 7.91 24.62
N HIS A 276 21.96 7.86 23.50
CA HIS A 276 21.47 8.16 22.17
C HIS A 276 22.14 7.27 21.11
N GLN A 277 21.37 6.50 20.35
CA GLN A 277 21.89 5.67 19.25
C GLN A 277 22.32 6.52 18.03
N PHE A 278 21.66 7.67 17.82
CA PHE A 278 21.79 8.43 16.56
C PHE A 278 22.39 9.83 16.72
N SER A 279 21.79 10.66 17.57
CA SER A 279 22.19 12.05 17.76
C SER A 279 21.97 12.43 19.21
N ALA A 280 22.86 13.22 19.79
CA ALA A 280 22.66 13.74 21.14
C ALA A 280 21.38 14.59 21.27
N SER A 281 20.85 15.14 20.17
CA SER A 281 19.53 15.80 20.19
C SER A 281 18.34 14.82 20.22
N HIS A 282 18.59 13.51 20.07
CA HIS A 282 17.60 12.43 20.02
C HIS A 282 17.85 11.42 21.17
N PRO A 283 17.55 11.77 22.43
CA PRO A 283 17.68 10.84 23.56
C PRO A 283 16.77 9.62 23.41
N ASP A 284 17.31 8.44 23.71
CA ASP A 284 16.59 7.17 23.58
C ASP A 284 15.62 6.92 24.73
N LEU A 285 14.42 6.49 24.35
CA LEU A 285 13.34 6.14 25.26
C LEU A 285 13.65 4.80 25.93
N ASN A 286 13.33 4.70 27.21
CA ASN A 286 13.44 3.44 27.95
C ASN A 286 12.23 2.55 27.63
N LEU A 287 12.31 1.79 26.53
CA LEU A 287 11.23 0.90 26.09
C LEU A 287 11.06 -0.38 26.94
N LYS A 288 11.83 -0.55 28.03
CA LYS A 288 11.54 -1.53 29.09
C LYS A 288 10.56 -1.00 30.14
N ASN A 289 10.35 0.32 30.19
CA ASN A 289 9.42 0.94 31.11
C ASN A 289 7.98 0.79 30.58
N PRO A 290 7.08 0.09 31.30
CA PRO A 290 5.69 -0.11 30.86
C PRO A 290 4.94 1.19 30.56
N ALA A 291 5.23 2.27 31.29
CA ALA A 291 4.60 3.56 31.06
C ALA A 291 4.98 4.13 29.67
N VAL A 292 6.24 3.98 29.26
CA VAL A 292 6.71 4.43 27.94
C VAL A 292 6.10 3.55 26.84
N VAL A 293 6.08 2.23 27.04
CA VAL A 293 5.43 1.30 26.11
C VAL A 293 3.95 1.65 25.91
N ASP A 294 3.24 1.98 26.98
CA ASP A 294 1.83 2.39 26.91
C ASP A 294 1.64 3.71 26.16
N GLU A 295 2.56 4.68 26.29
CA GLU A 295 2.52 5.90 25.48
C GLU A 295 2.66 5.62 23.98
N ILE A 296 3.60 4.75 23.58
CA ILE A 296 3.76 4.34 22.18
C ILE A 296 2.49 3.64 21.67
N LYS A 297 1.92 2.72 22.46
CA LYS A 297 0.64 2.07 22.11
C LYS A 297 -0.47 3.09 21.96
N ASN A 298 -0.53 4.12 22.82
CA ASN A 298 -1.56 5.16 22.75
C ASN A 298 -1.38 6.07 21.53
N ILE A 299 -0.15 6.31 21.07
CA ILE A 299 0.13 6.95 19.77
C ILE A 299 -0.44 6.11 18.62
N MET A 300 -0.19 4.80 18.62
CA MET A 300 -0.72 3.91 17.59
C MET A 300 -2.24 3.89 17.56
N LYS A 301 -2.88 3.72 18.73
CA LYS A 301 -4.35 3.71 18.88
C LYS A 301 -4.97 4.99 18.32
N TYR A 302 -4.41 6.15 18.69
CA TYR A 302 -4.88 7.46 18.23
C TYR A 302 -4.98 7.53 16.70
N TRP A 303 -3.93 7.11 15.99
CA TRP A 303 -3.90 7.14 14.53
C TRP A 303 -4.72 6.02 13.88
N PHE A 304 -4.82 4.84 14.50
CA PHE A 304 -5.71 3.78 14.02
C PHE A 304 -7.19 4.15 14.14
N GLU A 305 -7.59 4.85 15.21
CA GLU A 305 -8.92 5.46 15.37
C GLU A 305 -9.17 6.52 14.29
N ALA A 306 -8.14 7.31 13.93
CA ALA A 306 -8.20 8.26 12.82
C ALA A 306 -8.33 7.58 11.44
N GLY A 307 -8.04 6.28 11.32
CA GLY A 307 -8.22 5.49 10.11
C GLY A 307 -6.92 5.14 9.36
N VAL A 308 -5.76 5.39 9.98
CA VAL A 308 -4.46 4.92 9.47
C VAL A 308 -4.47 3.40 9.34
N SER A 309 -3.95 2.90 8.24
CA SER A 309 -3.97 1.47 7.86
C SER A 309 -2.72 0.71 8.28
N GLY A 310 -1.67 1.39 8.71
CA GLY A 310 -0.46 0.73 9.20
C GLY A 310 0.64 1.71 9.58
N PHE A 311 1.72 1.17 10.13
CA PHE A 311 2.92 1.90 10.48
C PHE A 311 4.17 1.28 9.87
N TYR A 312 5.08 2.14 9.43
CA TYR A 312 6.47 1.77 9.24
C TYR A 312 7.27 2.14 10.49
N ILE A 313 7.86 1.14 11.12
CA ILE A 313 8.62 1.28 12.37
C ILE A 313 10.08 1.57 12.02
N HIS A 314 10.54 2.75 12.41
CA HIS A 314 11.93 3.18 12.25
C HIS A 314 12.84 2.55 13.31
N ASP A 315 14.13 2.46 12.96
CA ASP A 315 15.22 2.08 13.88
C ASP A 315 15.00 0.74 14.60
N LEU A 316 14.35 -0.19 13.89
CA LEU A 316 13.87 -1.47 14.41
C LEU A 316 14.94 -2.28 15.16
N GLU A 317 16.17 -2.27 14.66
CA GLU A 317 17.27 -3.04 15.26
C GLU A 317 17.77 -2.44 16.58
N TYR A 318 17.43 -1.19 16.91
CA TYR A 318 17.99 -0.45 18.04
C TYR A 318 16.96 -0.10 19.13
N LEU A 319 15.73 -0.61 19.03
CA LEU A 319 14.62 -0.19 19.90
C LEU A 319 14.85 -0.42 21.40
N VAL A 320 15.41 -1.57 21.78
CA VAL A 320 15.62 -1.92 23.18
C VAL A 320 17.03 -2.46 23.39
N GLU A 321 17.80 -1.79 24.23
CA GLU A 321 19.14 -2.22 24.59
C GLU A 321 19.17 -3.21 25.78
N ASP A 322 20.16 -4.09 25.78
CA ASP A 322 20.56 -4.85 26.97
C ASP A 322 21.73 -4.16 27.68
N LEU A 323 21.40 -3.37 28.71
CA LEU A 323 22.36 -2.65 29.53
C LEU A 323 23.25 -3.58 30.40
N ASN A 324 23.12 -4.90 30.29
CA ASN A 324 24.02 -5.84 30.95
C ASN A 324 25.01 -6.53 29.99
N ASP A 325 24.86 -6.32 28.68
CA ASP A 325 25.71 -6.90 27.64
C ASP A 325 26.42 -5.80 26.85
N VAL A 326 27.75 -5.88 26.74
CA VAL A 326 28.55 -4.95 25.93
C VAL A 326 28.18 -4.97 24.45
N ASN A 327 27.60 -6.06 23.95
CA ASN A 327 27.10 -6.20 22.58
C ASN A 327 25.57 -5.99 22.48
N GLY A 328 24.91 -5.63 23.59
CA GLY A 328 23.46 -5.49 23.70
C GLY A 328 22.86 -4.23 23.06
N GLN A 329 23.53 -3.61 22.09
CA GLN A 329 23.10 -2.36 21.46
C GLN A 329 22.00 -2.55 20.41
N SER A 330 21.89 -3.74 19.82
CA SER A 330 20.97 -3.99 18.71
C SER A 330 20.49 -5.44 18.66
N ASN A 331 19.40 -5.68 17.93
CA ASN A 331 18.83 -7.00 17.65
C ASN A 331 18.57 -7.84 18.91
N THR A 332 18.16 -7.19 20.01
CA THR A 332 17.96 -7.85 21.31
C THR A 332 16.64 -8.63 21.38
N GLN A 333 16.55 -9.59 22.30
CA GLN A 333 15.29 -10.31 22.55
C GLN A 333 14.20 -9.40 23.13
N ASP A 334 14.57 -8.32 23.81
CA ASP A 334 13.61 -7.36 24.36
C ASP A 334 13.00 -6.48 23.26
N THR A 335 13.77 -6.16 22.20
CA THR A 335 13.22 -5.55 20.97
C THR A 335 12.11 -6.42 20.38
N LEU A 336 12.34 -7.73 20.30
CA LEU A 336 11.36 -8.67 19.75
C LEU A 336 10.09 -8.75 20.61
N GLN A 337 10.22 -8.71 21.94
CA GLN A 337 9.07 -8.65 22.86
C GLN A 337 8.29 -7.34 22.71
N PHE A 338 8.98 -6.21 22.58
CA PHE A 338 8.34 -4.92 22.33
C PHE A 338 7.52 -4.94 21.04
N LEU A 339 8.02 -5.57 19.97
CA LEU A 339 7.28 -5.72 18.72
C LEU A 339 6.05 -6.63 18.83
N GLU A 340 6.04 -7.62 19.72
CA GLU A 340 4.85 -8.43 20.02
C GLU A 340 3.74 -7.55 20.63
N GLU A 341 4.11 -6.63 21.53
CA GLU A 341 3.18 -5.67 22.13
C GLU A 341 2.59 -4.71 21.09
N LEU A 342 3.40 -4.20 20.15
CA LEU A 342 2.91 -3.35 19.06
C LEU A 342 2.02 -4.14 18.08
N ARG A 343 2.40 -5.39 17.78
CA ARG A 343 1.62 -6.27 16.92
C ARG A 343 0.24 -6.52 17.49
N LYS A 344 0.12 -6.75 18.80
CA LYS A 344 -1.18 -6.91 19.46
C LYS A 344 -2.10 -5.69 19.23
N VAL A 345 -1.57 -4.47 19.34
CA VAL A 345 -2.36 -3.26 19.07
C VAL A 345 -2.85 -3.22 17.62
N ALA A 346 -2.02 -3.62 16.65
CA ALA A 346 -2.43 -3.67 15.25
C ALA A 346 -3.51 -4.75 14.99
N ASP A 347 -3.36 -5.93 15.60
CA ASP A 347 -4.32 -7.03 15.48
C ASP A 347 -5.68 -6.64 16.12
N ASP A 348 -5.68 -5.98 17.29
CA ASP A 348 -6.89 -5.51 17.98
C ASP A 348 -7.72 -4.52 17.14
N TYR A 349 -7.05 -3.77 16.24
CA TYR A 349 -7.70 -2.82 15.32
C TYR A 349 -7.99 -3.41 13.92
N SER A 350 -7.67 -4.68 13.69
CA SER A 350 -7.92 -5.41 12.44
C SER A 350 -9.28 -6.09 12.49
N ASP A 351 -10.34 -5.29 12.50
CA ASP A 351 -11.72 -5.72 12.80
C ASP A 351 -12.42 -6.48 11.67
N LYS A 352 -12.10 -6.15 10.41
CA LYS A 352 -12.80 -6.66 9.21
C LYS A 352 -11.83 -6.92 8.04
N PRO A 353 -12.17 -7.86 7.13
CA PRO A 353 -11.42 -8.05 5.90
C PRO A 353 -11.25 -6.75 5.11
N GLY A 354 -10.03 -6.48 4.65
CA GLY A 354 -9.68 -5.24 3.94
C GLY A 354 -9.50 -4.03 4.86
N ARG A 355 -9.65 -4.16 6.18
CA ARG A 355 -9.38 -3.14 7.20
C ARG A 355 -8.26 -3.54 8.15
N GLU A 356 -7.40 -4.47 7.75
CA GLU A 356 -6.25 -4.89 8.55
C GLU A 356 -5.30 -3.71 8.84
N ARG A 357 -4.65 -3.72 10.02
CA ARG A 357 -3.58 -2.80 10.40
C ARG A 357 -2.23 -3.50 10.29
N ALA A 358 -1.38 -3.01 9.40
CA ALA A 358 -0.10 -3.65 9.10
C ALA A 358 1.07 -2.92 9.76
N LEU A 359 2.10 -3.68 10.13
CA LEU A 359 3.37 -3.17 10.65
C LEU A 359 4.49 -3.58 9.70
N PHE A 360 5.26 -2.59 9.28
CA PHE A 360 6.41 -2.70 8.39
C PHE A 360 7.66 -2.32 9.18
N GLY A 361 8.81 -2.90 8.86
CA GLY A 361 10.08 -2.49 9.46
C GLY A 361 11.27 -2.94 8.63
N PHE A 362 12.30 -2.10 8.57
CA PHE A 362 13.52 -2.36 7.83
C PHE A 362 14.56 -3.04 8.72
N VAL A 363 15.23 -4.05 8.16
CA VAL A 363 16.28 -4.82 8.82
C VAL A 363 17.51 -4.83 7.91
N GLN A 364 18.63 -4.37 8.45
CA GLN A 364 19.85 -4.19 7.68
C GLN A 364 20.96 -5.15 8.12
N THR A 365 21.26 -5.16 9.42
CA THR A 365 22.48 -5.79 9.93
C THR A 365 22.26 -7.21 10.46
N ALA A 366 21.02 -7.54 10.81
CA ALA A 366 20.63 -8.87 11.27
C ALA A 366 20.96 -9.95 10.23
N ASP A 367 21.48 -11.08 10.71
CA ASP A 367 21.64 -12.25 9.86
C ASP A 367 20.29 -12.86 9.46
N ARG A 368 20.31 -13.91 8.64
CA ARG A 368 19.08 -14.56 8.17
C ARG A 368 18.20 -15.07 9.31
N ASN A 369 18.79 -15.69 10.34
CA ASN A 369 18.01 -16.25 11.45
C ASN A 369 17.40 -15.15 12.31
N GLN A 370 18.18 -14.12 12.63
CA GLN A 370 17.70 -12.93 13.34
C GLN A 370 16.60 -12.22 12.54
N THR A 371 16.75 -12.10 11.22
CA THR A 371 15.74 -11.51 10.32
C THR A 371 14.41 -12.28 10.40
N LEU A 372 14.45 -13.62 10.48
CA LEU A 372 13.25 -14.45 10.63
C LEU A 372 12.51 -14.18 11.95
N GLU A 373 13.25 -13.84 13.01
CA GLU A 373 12.65 -13.50 14.30
C GLU A 373 11.80 -12.23 14.21
N TYR A 374 12.08 -11.28 13.31
CA TYR A 374 11.26 -10.07 13.19
C TYR A 374 9.83 -10.29 12.69
N TRP A 375 9.56 -11.37 11.94
CA TRP A 375 8.16 -11.79 11.68
C TRP A 375 7.56 -12.53 12.86
N GLY A 376 8.39 -13.26 13.60
CA GLY A 376 7.98 -14.16 14.67
C GLY A 376 7.33 -15.45 14.16
N ASN A 377 6.45 -16.05 14.96
CA ASN A 377 5.73 -17.30 14.63
C ASN A 377 4.24 -17.17 15.00
N ASP A 378 3.48 -18.27 14.92
CA ASP A 378 2.04 -18.25 15.16
C ASP A 378 1.67 -17.87 16.61
N GLU A 379 2.55 -18.14 17.58
CA GLU A 379 2.37 -17.81 19.00
C GLU A 379 2.89 -16.40 19.32
N LYS A 380 4.03 -16.02 18.74
CA LYS A 380 4.73 -14.75 18.95
C LYS A 380 4.76 -13.95 17.67
N LYS A 381 3.61 -13.38 17.28
CA LYS A 381 3.50 -12.58 16.06
C LYS A 381 4.14 -11.21 16.26
N ARG A 382 4.90 -10.75 15.27
CA ARG A 382 5.58 -9.45 15.29
C ARG A 382 5.25 -8.66 14.02
N LEU A 383 6.21 -8.35 13.15
CA LEU A 383 5.94 -7.60 11.94
C LEU A 383 5.07 -8.37 10.94
N HIS A 384 4.27 -7.63 10.18
CA HIS A 384 3.55 -8.17 9.04
C HIS A 384 4.47 -8.28 7.83
N ILE A 385 5.32 -7.26 7.65
CA ILE A 385 6.23 -7.12 6.52
C ILE A 385 7.61 -6.70 7.04
N VAL A 386 8.64 -7.50 6.73
CA VAL A 386 10.03 -7.11 6.94
C VAL A 386 10.59 -6.64 5.61
N VAL A 387 11.25 -5.49 5.62
CA VAL A 387 11.92 -4.88 4.47
C VAL A 387 13.41 -5.20 4.59
N PRO A 388 13.98 -6.11 3.78
CA PRO A 388 15.40 -6.37 3.78
C PRO A 388 16.18 -5.28 3.04
N ASP A 389 17.49 -5.22 3.27
CA ASP A 389 18.37 -4.36 2.49
C ASP A 389 18.60 -4.89 1.07
N LEU A 390 18.09 -4.15 0.08
CA LEU A 390 18.27 -4.41 -1.36
C LEU A 390 19.28 -3.45 -2.01
N SER A 391 20.01 -2.66 -1.21
CA SER A 391 21.00 -1.69 -1.71
C SER A 391 22.11 -2.34 -2.54
N ASN A 392 22.44 -3.60 -2.25
CA ASN A 392 23.41 -4.43 -2.97
C ASN A 392 22.99 -4.77 -4.41
N ILE A 393 21.75 -4.48 -4.83
CA ILE A 393 21.37 -4.50 -6.24
C ILE A 393 21.91 -3.23 -6.90
N ASP A 394 23.20 -3.27 -7.21
CA ASP A 394 23.97 -2.19 -7.84
C ASP A 394 24.71 -2.69 -9.10
N LEU A 395 25.62 -1.86 -9.62
CA LEU A 395 26.39 -2.16 -10.84
C LEU A 395 27.32 -3.38 -10.71
N SER A 396 27.63 -3.84 -9.50
CA SER A 396 28.49 -4.99 -9.24
C SER A 396 27.72 -6.31 -9.14
N CYS A 397 26.40 -6.25 -8.95
CA CYS A 397 25.58 -7.43 -8.70
C CYS A 397 25.03 -8.03 -10.01
N ASN A 398 25.69 -9.09 -10.47
CA ASN A 398 25.27 -9.85 -11.65
C ASN A 398 24.11 -10.83 -11.36
N SER A 399 23.70 -11.64 -12.35
CA SER A 399 22.58 -12.58 -12.22
C SER A 399 22.76 -13.59 -11.06
N LYS A 400 23.97 -14.09 -10.83
CA LYS A 400 24.25 -15.01 -9.72
C LYS A 400 24.20 -14.31 -8.37
N CYS A 401 24.67 -13.07 -8.29
CA CYS A 401 24.56 -12.22 -7.11
C CYS A 401 23.07 -11.99 -6.75
N VAL A 402 22.25 -11.59 -7.72
CA VAL A 402 20.81 -11.39 -7.50
C VAL A 402 20.12 -12.68 -7.07
N LYS A 403 20.43 -13.82 -7.71
CA LYS A 403 19.90 -15.13 -7.29
C LYS A 403 20.23 -15.43 -5.83
N LYS A 404 21.50 -15.27 -5.42
CA LYS A 404 21.93 -15.52 -4.04
C LYS A 404 21.23 -14.60 -3.04
N LEU A 405 21.07 -13.31 -3.38
CA LEU A 405 20.33 -12.36 -2.55
C LEU A 405 18.88 -12.80 -2.36
N LEU A 406 18.19 -13.15 -3.46
CA LEU A 406 16.79 -13.58 -3.43
C LEU A 406 16.61 -14.91 -2.68
N GLU A 407 17.50 -15.89 -2.86
CA GLU A 407 17.45 -17.15 -2.12
C GLU A 407 17.65 -16.98 -0.61
N ASN A 408 18.38 -15.93 -0.19
CA ASN A 408 18.59 -15.64 1.22
C ASN A 408 17.36 -15.00 1.89
N ILE A 409 16.63 -14.14 1.17
CA ILE A 409 15.52 -13.36 1.73
C ILE A 409 14.14 -13.99 1.49
N LEU A 410 13.96 -14.75 0.39
CA LEU A 410 12.70 -15.41 0.11
C LEU A 410 12.52 -16.58 1.08
N GLU A 411 11.58 -16.42 2.00
CA GLU A 411 11.22 -17.44 2.97
C GLU A 411 9.78 -17.91 2.75
N LYS A 412 9.56 -19.20 2.96
CA LYS A 412 8.23 -19.79 2.84
C LYS A 412 7.30 -19.18 3.89
N ASP A 413 6.10 -18.80 3.46
CA ASP A 413 5.04 -18.27 4.34
C ASP A 413 5.38 -16.95 5.06
N LYS A 414 6.48 -16.27 4.68
CA LYS A 414 6.84 -14.92 5.14
C LYS A 414 6.68 -13.91 4.01
N TRP A 415 6.42 -12.66 4.37
CA TRP A 415 6.14 -11.61 3.38
C TRP A 415 7.15 -10.47 3.46
N LEU A 416 7.83 -10.22 2.34
CA LEU A 416 8.86 -9.20 2.20
C LEU A 416 8.27 -7.86 1.77
N GLY A 417 8.86 -6.76 2.23
CA GLY A 417 8.69 -5.45 1.61
C GLY A 417 9.86 -5.20 0.65
N LEU A 418 9.57 -4.83 -0.59
CA LEU A 418 10.56 -4.71 -1.64
C LEU A 418 10.81 -3.23 -1.94
N GLN A 419 11.84 -2.68 -1.30
CA GLN A 419 12.19 -1.27 -1.37
C GLN A 419 13.60 -1.12 -1.94
N LEU A 420 13.72 -0.45 -3.09
CA LEU A 420 15.03 -0.24 -3.74
C LEU A 420 15.79 0.97 -3.18
N THR A 421 15.08 2.03 -2.80
CA THR A 421 15.65 3.24 -2.17
C THR A 421 15.07 3.40 -0.76
N ASN A 422 15.94 3.50 0.25
CA ASN A 422 15.57 3.66 1.66
C ASN A 422 16.51 4.67 2.36
N GLU A 423 16.25 4.99 3.62
CA GLU A 423 17.06 5.94 4.41
C GLU A 423 18.54 5.54 4.63
N LYS A 424 18.95 4.34 4.21
CA LYS A 424 20.32 3.83 4.33
C LYS A 424 21.06 3.72 3.00
N SER A 425 20.43 4.01 1.87
CA SER A 425 21.01 3.85 0.54
C SER A 425 20.73 5.04 -0.38
N ASP A 426 21.68 5.37 -1.26
CA ASP A 426 21.49 6.35 -2.34
C ASP A 426 20.31 5.95 -3.23
N ARG A 427 19.68 6.90 -3.93
CA ARG A 427 18.60 6.60 -4.89
C ARG A 427 19.02 5.53 -5.89
N VAL A 428 18.12 4.59 -6.20
CA VAL A 428 18.42 3.44 -7.08
C VAL A 428 18.97 3.87 -8.44
N ALA A 429 18.43 4.94 -9.04
CA ALA A 429 18.94 5.45 -10.32
C ALA A 429 20.37 5.98 -10.21
N THR A 430 20.76 6.54 -9.07
CA THR A 430 22.16 6.96 -8.81
C THR A 430 23.08 5.75 -8.70
N ARG A 431 22.66 4.69 -8.00
CA ARG A 431 23.47 3.46 -7.85
C ARG A 431 23.68 2.72 -9.17
N LEU A 432 22.73 2.84 -10.11
CA LEU A 432 22.73 2.15 -11.41
C LEU A 432 23.31 2.98 -12.56
N ASP A 433 23.75 4.21 -12.29
CA ASP A 433 24.30 5.11 -13.32
C ASP A 433 25.83 5.15 -13.29
N ASN A 434 26.45 4.40 -14.19
CA ASN A 434 27.89 4.48 -14.48
C ASN A 434 28.21 5.38 -15.68
N LYS A 435 27.27 6.22 -16.14
CA LYS A 435 27.40 7.17 -17.25
C LYS A 435 27.63 6.54 -18.62
N ASP A 436 27.18 5.30 -18.82
CA ASP A 436 27.24 4.60 -20.11
C ASP A 436 25.96 4.72 -20.96
N GLY A 437 24.96 5.46 -20.46
CA GLY A 437 23.67 5.65 -21.11
C GLY A 437 22.64 4.53 -20.88
N ASN A 438 22.94 3.48 -20.13
CA ASN A 438 22.04 2.34 -19.91
C ASN A 438 21.29 2.37 -18.57
N TYR A 439 21.45 3.40 -17.73
CA TYR A 439 20.83 3.43 -16.39
C TYR A 439 19.30 3.26 -16.42
N LYS A 440 18.57 3.82 -17.41
CA LYS A 440 17.11 3.63 -17.53
C LYS A 440 16.72 2.18 -17.79
N LYS A 441 17.55 1.44 -18.53
CA LYS A 441 17.33 0.00 -18.76
C LYS A 441 17.62 -0.80 -17.50
N ARG A 442 18.73 -0.51 -16.80
CA ARG A 442 19.04 -1.10 -15.48
C ARG A 442 17.94 -0.80 -14.44
N LEU A 443 17.41 0.41 -14.46
CA LEU A 443 16.29 0.81 -13.61
C LEU A 443 15.03 -0.01 -13.93
N THR A 444 14.76 -0.27 -15.21
CA THR A 444 13.66 -1.17 -15.62
C THR A 444 13.87 -2.59 -15.10
N VAL A 445 15.11 -3.10 -15.10
CA VAL A 445 15.47 -4.38 -14.48
C VAL A 445 15.22 -4.36 -12.97
N ALA A 446 15.67 -3.30 -12.28
CA ALA A 446 15.45 -3.16 -10.83
C ALA A 446 13.95 -3.10 -10.48
N HIS A 447 13.15 -2.36 -11.24
CA HIS A 447 11.69 -2.33 -11.07
C HIS A 447 11.03 -3.67 -11.38
N ALA A 448 11.52 -4.44 -12.36
CA ALA A 448 11.03 -5.78 -12.61
C ALA A 448 11.29 -6.70 -11.41
N LEU A 449 12.47 -6.61 -10.78
CA LEU A 449 12.75 -7.33 -9.53
C LEU A 449 11.83 -6.87 -8.40
N GLN A 450 11.62 -5.56 -8.25
CA GLN A 450 10.76 -5.01 -7.20
C GLN A 450 9.28 -5.38 -7.35
N LEU A 451 8.75 -5.37 -8.58
CA LEU A 451 7.32 -5.55 -8.85
C LEU A 451 6.95 -7.01 -9.13
N LEU A 452 7.82 -7.78 -9.76
CA LEU A 452 7.46 -9.10 -10.30
C LEU A 452 7.93 -10.28 -9.45
N ILE A 453 8.60 -10.08 -8.30
CA ILE A 453 8.86 -11.15 -7.33
C ILE A 453 7.81 -11.17 -6.20
N GLN A 454 7.85 -12.21 -5.36
CA GLN A 454 6.95 -12.34 -4.22
C GLN A 454 7.29 -11.32 -3.13
N GLY A 455 6.28 -10.59 -2.67
CA GLY A 455 6.42 -9.53 -1.68
C GLY A 455 5.51 -8.34 -1.98
N THR A 456 5.70 -7.28 -1.19
CA THR A 456 4.98 -6.00 -1.27
C THR A 456 5.92 -4.94 -1.80
N PRO A 457 5.75 -4.49 -3.05
CA PRO A 457 6.59 -3.42 -3.59
C PRO A 457 6.35 -2.11 -2.84
N ILE A 458 7.43 -1.47 -2.42
CA ILE A 458 7.43 -0.16 -1.77
C ILE A 458 8.24 0.79 -2.65
N ASN A 459 7.53 1.55 -3.48
CA ASN A 459 8.16 2.51 -4.39
C ASN A 459 8.46 3.83 -3.66
N TYR A 460 9.71 4.27 -3.68
CA TYR A 460 10.10 5.57 -3.16
C TYR A 460 9.81 6.64 -4.22
N TYR A 461 9.22 7.78 -3.84
CA TYR A 461 8.86 8.82 -4.82
C TYR A 461 10.05 9.23 -5.70
N GLY A 462 9.80 9.34 -7.00
CA GLY A 462 10.80 9.70 -8.00
C GLY A 462 11.60 8.51 -8.54
N ASP A 463 11.61 7.35 -7.89
CA ASP A 463 12.29 6.17 -8.42
C ASP A 463 11.66 5.72 -9.76
N GLU A 464 10.34 5.90 -9.92
CA GLU A 464 9.61 5.54 -11.13
C GLU A 464 10.04 6.35 -12.38
N ILE A 465 10.53 7.58 -12.18
CA ILE A 465 11.09 8.44 -13.25
C ILE A 465 12.62 8.35 -13.34
N GLY A 466 13.26 7.57 -12.48
CA GLY A 466 14.71 7.48 -12.39
C GLY A 466 15.37 8.71 -11.78
N GLN A 467 14.72 9.34 -10.80
CA GLN A 467 15.27 10.45 -10.05
C GLN A 467 16.60 10.03 -9.39
N ARG A 468 17.64 10.84 -9.61
CA ARG A 468 18.93 10.69 -8.96
C ARG A 468 18.98 11.53 -7.68
N ASN A 469 19.99 11.27 -6.86
CA ASN A 469 20.34 12.08 -5.71
C ASN A 469 20.36 13.58 -6.06
N GLY A 470 19.96 14.40 -5.09
CA GLY A 470 20.21 15.84 -5.10
C GLY A 470 21.70 16.16 -5.00
N GLU A 471 22.04 17.42 -5.16
CA GLU A 471 23.43 17.87 -4.99
C GLU A 471 23.78 17.93 -3.52
N LYS A 472 24.93 17.35 -3.15
CA LYS A 472 25.48 17.48 -1.78
C LYS A 472 25.71 18.95 -1.47
N ASN A 473 24.92 19.51 -0.56
CA ASN A 473 25.12 20.86 -0.08
C ASN A 473 25.93 20.84 1.22
N SER A 474 27.18 21.32 1.16
CA SER A 474 28.09 21.39 2.32
C SER A 474 27.74 22.49 3.32
N THR A 475 26.80 23.39 3.00
CA THR A 475 26.40 24.51 3.88
C THR A 475 25.26 24.17 4.83
N LEU A 476 24.52 23.10 4.54
CA LEU A 476 23.52 22.57 5.46
C LEU A 476 24.26 21.63 6.45
N ASN A 477 24.10 21.84 7.76
CA ASN A 477 24.62 20.96 8.83
C ASN A 477 23.84 19.64 8.86
N LEU A 478 23.90 18.92 7.74
CA LEU A 478 23.10 17.75 7.44
C LEU A 478 24.02 16.54 7.30
N ASN A 479 23.50 15.35 7.62
CA ASN A 479 24.30 14.14 7.75
C ASN A 479 24.69 13.52 6.38
N GLY A 480 24.37 14.21 5.27
CA GLY A 480 24.67 13.80 3.90
C GLY A 480 23.66 12.80 3.32
N ARG A 481 22.69 12.35 4.12
CA ARG A 481 21.63 11.38 3.74
C ARG A 481 20.43 12.05 3.07
N GLU A 482 20.32 13.37 3.19
CA GLU A 482 19.25 14.20 2.67
C GLU A 482 19.29 14.32 1.14
N VAL A 483 20.38 13.87 0.50
CA VAL A 483 20.49 13.78 -0.96
C VAL A 483 19.38 12.93 -1.59
N ILE A 484 18.89 11.91 -0.89
CA ILE A 484 17.77 11.09 -1.38
C ILE A 484 16.42 11.79 -1.19
N MET A 485 16.37 12.78 -0.29
CA MET A 485 15.19 13.59 0.02
C MET A 485 15.04 14.78 -0.95
N SER A 486 15.81 14.83 -2.04
CA SER A 486 15.74 15.89 -3.05
C SER A 486 14.32 16.05 -3.61
N PRO A 487 13.83 17.29 -3.84
CA PRO A 487 12.45 17.51 -4.27
C PRO A 487 12.05 16.73 -5.53
N MET A 488 10.80 16.30 -5.60
CA MET A 488 10.21 15.55 -6.71
C MET A 488 10.29 16.36 -8.02
N GLN A 489 10.59 15.67 -9.12
CA GLN A 489 10.81 16.31 -10.42
C GLN A 489 9.57 16.21 -11.30
N TRP A 490 8.71 17.24 -11.26
CA TRP A 490 7.45 17.25 -12.01
C TRP A 490 7.65 17.61 -13.47
N ASN A 491 8.41 18.67 -13.74
CA ASN A 491 8.56 19.21 -15.09
C ASN A 491 9.91 19.93 -15.28
N THR A 492 10.07 20.63 -16.41
CA THR A 492 11.29 21.36 -16.77
C THR A 492 11.37 22.79 -16.22
N ASP A 493 10.35 23.26 -15.50
CA ASP A 493 10.32 24.59 -14.93
C ASP A 493 11.39 24.74 -13.83
N LYS A 494 11.61 25.97 -13.38
CA LYS A 494 12.52 26.24 -12.26
C LYS A 494 12.15 25.36 -11.07
N TYR A 495 13.17 24.79 -10.42
CA TYR A 495 13.00 23.84 -9.31
C TYR A 495 12.14 22.62 -9.65
N ALA A 496 12.15 22.20 -10.92
CA ALA A 496 11.44 21.03 -11.42
C ALA A 496 9.91 21.08 -11.22
N GLY A 497 9.33 22.27 -11.10
CA GLY A 497 7.89 22.45 -10.81
C GLY A 497 7.49 22.09 -9.37
N PHE A 498 8.45 21.74 -8.51
CA PHE A 498 8.20 21.45 -7.10
C PHE A 498 7.74 22.70 -6.33
N SER A 499 8.44 23.82 -6.49
CA SER A 499 8.16 25.11 -5.81
C SER A 499 8.38 26.29 -6.75
N THR A 500 7.77 27.42 -6.42
CA THR A 500 8.05 28.72 -7.07
C THR A 500 9.29 29.42 -6.49
N VAL A 501 9.77 29.00 -5.32
CA VAL A 501 10.97 29.55 -4.64
C VAL A 501 12.05 28.48 -4.48
N GLU A 502 13.20 28.88 -3.96
CA GLU A 502 14.29 27.93 -3.67
C GLU A 502 13.86 26.86 -2.67
N PRO A 503 13.90 25.57 -3.04
CA PRO A 503 13.49 24.51 -2.15
C PRO A 503 14.44 24.35 -0.97
N TRP A 504 13.95 23.72 0.09
CA TRP A 504 14.71 23.41 1.30
C TRP A 504 15.94 22.52 1.05
N TYR A 505 15.93 21.75 -0.05
CA TYR A 505 17.05 20.95 -0.52
C TYR A 505 17.20 21.07 -2.04
N SER A 506 18.43 20.93 -2.54
CA SER A 506 18.72 21.04 -3.96
C SER A 506 17.96 19.99 -4.79
N VAL A 507 17.38 20.43 -5.91
CA VAL A 507 16.87 19.51 -6.94
C VAL A 507 18.02 18.79 -7.62
N SER A 508 17.78 17.57 -8.11
CA SER A 508 18.81 16.87 -8.88
C SER A 508 19.13 17.62 -10.17
N THR A 509 20.40 17.65 -10.59
CA THR A 509 20.82 18.33 -11.82
C THR A 509 20.20 17.75 -13.09
N THR A 510 19.66 16.53 -13.00
CA THR A 510 19.06 15.83 -14.14
C THR A 510 17.56 16.04 -14.27
N TYR A 511 16.94 16.93 -13.47
CA TYR A 511 15.47 17.12 -13.50
C TYR A 511 14.91 17.53 -14.85
N LYS A 512 15.69 18.20 -15.70
CA LYS A 512 15.25 18.54 -17.06
C LYS A 512 15.13 17.31 -17.99
N LEU A 513 15.83 16.22 -17.66
CA LEU A 513 15.83 14.96 -18.40
C LEU A 513 14.90 13.93 -17.74
N ASP A 514 14.91 13.88 -16.41
CA ASP A 514 14.17 12.92 -15.60
C ASP A 514 13.08 13.66 -14.83
N ASN A 515 11.92 13.84 -15.46
CA ASN A 515 10.73 14.46 -14.85
C ASN A 515 9.44 13.80 -15.35
N VAL A 516 8.38 13.92 -14.56
CA VAL A 516 7.08 13.30 -14.83
C VAL A 516 6.52 13.71 -16.20
N ASP A 517 6.51 15.01 -16.53
CA ASP A 517 5.93 15.50 -17.79
C ASP A 517 6.66 14.95 -19.03
N GLY A 518 8.00 14.95 -19.01
CA GLY A 518 8.82 14.41 -20.08
C GLY A 518 8.68 12.90 -20.24
N GLU A 519 8.59 12.17 -19.13
CA GLU A 519 8.40 10.72 -19.11
C GLU A 519 6.99 10.32 -19.59
N LEU A 520 5.97 11.13 -19.32
CA LEU A 520 4.59 10.90 -19.78
C LEU A 520 4.32 11.40 -21.22
N ALA A 521 5.18 12.25 -21.78
CA ALA A 521 4.95 12.91 -23.06
C ALA A 521 4.53 11.93 -24.19
N HIS A 522 3.52 12.30 -24.99
CA HIS A 522 2.94 11.39 -26.00
C HIS A 522 3.93 10.91 -27.07
N PHE A 523 4.94 11.73 -27.40
CA PHE A 523 5.95 11.40 -28.41
C PHE A 523 7.05 10.46 -27.90
N THR A 524 7.13 10.17 -26.60
CA THR A 524 8.08 9.19 -26.08
C THR A 524 7.48 7.78 -26.19
N THR A 525 8.02 6.93 -27.06
CA THR A 525 7.47 5.57 -27.26
C THR A 525 7.79 4.62 -26.11
N SER A 526 8.89 4.86 -25.39
CA SER A 526 9.31 4.12 -24.20
C SER A 526 10.05 5.07 -23.25
N SER A 527 9.74 4.98 -21.96
CA SER A 527 10.32 5.80 -20.89
C SER A 527 10.38 4.96 -19.61
N SER A 528 11.18 5.36 -18.62
CA SER A 528 11.25 4.69 -17.32
C SER A 528 9.88 4.59 -16.65
N LEU A 529 9.12 5.69 -16.66
CA LEU A 529 7.77 5.72 -16.08
C LEU A 529 6.77 4.84 -16.84
N LYS A 530 6.83 4.83 -18.18
CA LYS A 530 5.95 3.98 -18.99
C LYS A 530 6.26 2.50 -18.78
N GLN A 531 7.54 2.14 -18.68
CA GLN A 531 7.95 0.78 -18.34
C GLN A 531 7.49 0.39 -16.93
N PHE A 532 7.65 1.28 -15.95
CA PHE A 532 7.15 1.07 -14.59
C PHE A 532 5.64 0.81 -14.55
N LYS A 533 4.84 1.60 -15.28
CA LYS A 533 3.39 1.40 -15.41
C LYS A 533 3.01 0.07 -16.06
N ASN A 534 3.77 -0.37 -17.08
CA ASN A 534 3.54 -1.66 -17.71
C ASN A 534 3.85 -2.83 -16.75
N LEU A 535 4.89 -2.70 -15.92
CA LEU A 535 5.21 -3.67 -14.87
C LEU A 535 4.16 -3.68 -13.75
N LEU A 536 3.61 -2.51 -13.39
CA LEU A 536 2.47 -2.41 -12.46
C LEU A 536 1.22 -3.11 -13.00
N LYS A 537 0.94 -3.01 -14.30
CA LYS A 537 -0.16 -3.75 -14.93
C LYS A 537 0.07 -5.26 -14.88
N LEU A 538 1.30 -5.73 -15.11
CA LEU A 538 1.66 -7.15 -14.94
C LEU A 538 1.47 -7.61 -13.50
N ARG A 539 1.89 -6.81 -12.52
CA ARG A 539 1.78 -7.08 -11.08
C ARG A 539 0.35 -7.42 -10.67
N GLU A 540 -0.68 -6.90 -11.36
CA GLU A 540 -2.09 -7.19 -11.05
C GLU A 540 -2.50 -8.66 -11.27
N ARG A 541 -1.72 -9.44 -12.05
CA ARG A 541 -1.99 -10.86 -12.26
C ARG A 541 -1.79 -11.66 -10.98
N GLU A 542 -2.63 -12.67 -10.77
CA GLU A 542 -2.67 -13.48 -9.54
C GLU A 542 -1.33 -14.11 -9.17
N SER A 543 -0.62 -14.69 -10.13
CA SER A 543 0.70 -15.27 -9.90
C SER A 543 1.76 -14.24 -9.50
N PHE A 544 1.65 -12.97 -9.96
CA PHE A 544 2.55 -11.91 -9.51
C PHE A 544 2.18 -11.36 -8.13
N ARG A 545 0.89 -11.35 -7.75
CA ARG A 545 0.44 -10.89 -6.42
C ARG A 545 0.81 -11.87 -5.31
N TRP A 546 0.56 -13.17 -5.49
CA TRP A 546 0.76 -14.17 -4.42
C TRP A 546 1.34 -15.51 -4.86
N GLY A 547 1.67 -15.68 -6.14
CA GLY A 547 2.36 -16.88 -6.60
C GLY A 547 3.76 -17.00 -6.03
N LYS A 548 4.22 -18.24 -5.87
CA LYS A 548 5.59 -18.54 -5.43
C LYS A 548 6.60 -18.08 -6.47
N THR A 549 7.75 -17.62 -6.01
CA THR A 549 8.91 -17.30 -6.86
C THR A 549 9.92 -18.44 -6.84
N GLN A 550 10.42 -18.84 -8.00
CA GLN A 550 11.62 -19.69 -8.11
C GLN A 550 12.63 -18.99 -9.03
N VAL A 551 13.88 -18.86 -8.57
CA VAL A 551 14.92 -18.05 -9.24
C VAL A 551 16.01 -18.94 -9.81
N TYR A 552 16.48 -18.60 -11.00
CA TYR A 552 17.52 -19.30 -11.75
C TYR A 552 18.52 -18.29 -12.32
N ALA A 553 19.79 -18.67 -12.38
CA ALA A 553 20.83 -17.88 -13.00
C ALA A 553 21.80 -18.83 -13.74
N PRO A 554 21.47 -19.26 -14.97
CA PRO A 554 22.28 -20.24 -15.70
C PRO A 554 23.72 -19.77 -15.96
N ASN A 555 23.93 -18.46 -16.02
CA ASN A 555 25.24 -17.83 -16.15
C ASN A 555 25.26 -16.47 -15.43
N ASP A 556 26.29 -15.65 -15.65
CA ASP A 556 26.45 -14.36 -14.95
C ASP A 556 25.53 -13.25 -15.48
N ASP A 557 25.02 -13.39 -16.71
CA ASP A 557 24.22 -12.36 -17.39
C ASP A 557 22.74 -12.73 -17.54
N LEU A 558 22.37 -14.01 -17.45
CA LEU A 558 20.99 -14.47 -17.54
C LEU A 558 20.38 -14.67 -16.15
N LEU A 559 19.45 -13.80 -15.77
CA LEU A 559 18.59 -13.99 -14.62
C LEU A 559 17.21 -14.43 -15.09
N MET A 560 16.68 -15.46 -14.45
CA MET A 560 15.35 -15.97 -14.74
C MET A 560 14.59 -16.20 -13.45
N PHE A 561 13.28 -15.99 -13.47
CA PHE A 561 12.44 -16.46 -12.38
C PHE A 561 11.04 -16.80 -12.86
N THR A 562 10.42 -17.77 -12.19
CA THR A 562 9.04 -18.14 -12.42
C THR A 562 8.13 -17.59 -11.33
N ARG A 563 6.89 -17.28 -11.70
CA ARG A 563 5.81 -16.93 -10.77
C ARG A 563 4.62 -17.85 -10.98
N LYS A 564 4.25 -18.60 -9.95
CA LYS A 564 3.20 -19.62 -10.04
C LYS A 564 2.26 -19.57 -8.83
N ALA A 565 1.01 -19.22 -9.08
CA ALA A 565 -0.11 -19.47 -8.19
C ALA A 565 -0.89 -20.71 -8.68
N GLU A 566 -1.43 -21.50 -7.74
CA GLU A 566 -2.17 -22.71 -8.07
C GLU A 566 -3.43 -22.38 -8.86
N ARG A 567 -3.66 -23.07 -9.98
CA ARG A 567 -4.80 -22.89 -10.91
C ARG A 567 -4.89 -21.51 -11.56
N PHE A 568 -3.80 -20.74 -11.58
CA PHE A 568 -3.70 -19.48 -12.31
C PHE A 568 -2.58 -19.58 -13.36
N PRO A 569 -2.60 -18.71 -14.40
CA PRO A 569 -1.51 -18.64 -15.36
C PRO A 569 -0.16 -18.46 -14.67
N SER A 570 0.84 -19.26 -15.07
CA SER A 570 2.21 -19.11 -14.58
C SER A 570 3.02 -18.22 -15.50
N PHE A 571 4.08 -17.61 -14.97
CA PHE A 571 4.93 -16.72 -15.75
C PHE A 571 6.39 -17.14 -15.66
N LEU A 572 7.13 -16.92 -16.75
CA LEU A 572 8.59 -16.95 -16.78
C LEU A 572 9.08 -15.55 -17.15
N VAL A 573 9.95 -14.99 -16.33
CA VAL A 573 10.64 -13.72 -16.58
C VAL A 573 12.08 -14.04 -16.93
N LEU A 574 12.56 -13.52 -18.07
CA LEU A 574 13.96 -13.59 -18.50
C LEU A 574 14.53 -12.18 -18.52
N ILE A 575 15.71 -12.03 -17.97
CA ILE A 575 16.40 -10.74 -17.86
C ILE A 575 17.86 -10.95 -18.25
N ASN A 576 18.32 -10.19 -19.24
CA ASN A 576 19.75 -10.02 -19.48
C ASN A 576 20.29 -8.93 -18.54
N THR A 577 21.07 -9.27 -17.52
CA THR A 577 21.71 -8.32 -16.61
C THR A 577 23.07 -7.83 -17.11
N GLY A 578 23.54 -8.36 -18.23
CA GLY A 578 24.86 -8.07 -18.81
C GLY A 578 24.88 -6.82 -19.69
N ASN A 579 26.08 -6.41 -20.07
CA ASN A 579 26.33 -5.27 -20.97
C ASN A 579 26.42 -5.67 -22.46
N SER A 580 26.29 -6.96 -22.77
CA SER A 580 26.33 -7.51 -24.14
C SER A 580 25.05 -8.25 -24.48
N SER A 581 24.73 -8.34 -25.78
CA SER A 581 23.64 -9.18 -26.24
C SER A 581 23.90 -10.64 -25.85
N LEU A 582 22.86 -11.31 -25.37
CA LEU A 582 22.92 -12.64 -24.78
C LEU A 582 22.07 -13.59 -25.60
N HIS A 583 22.68 -14.69 -26.03
CA HIS A 583 21.97 -15.79 -26.64
C HIS A 583 21.44 -16.73 -25.55
N VAL A 584 20.12 -16.88 -25.47
CA VAL A 584 19.44 -17.78 -24.54
C VAL A 584 19.09 -19.06 -25.29
N ALA A 585 19.81 -20.13 -24.95
CA ALA A 585 19.56 -21.45 -25.52
C ALA A 585 18.33 -22.11 -24.88
N PRO A 586 17.58 -22.98 -25.59
CA PRO A 586 16.46 -23.72 -25.02
C PRO A 586 16.80 -24.48 -23.73
N SER A 587 18.01 -25.05 -23.65
CA SER A 587 18.51 -25.75 -22.45
C SER A 587 18.63 -24.87 -21.21
N ASN A 588 18.79 -23.55 -21.35
CA ASN A 588 18.74 -22.63 -20.22
C ASN A 588 17.32 -22.52 -19.65
N ILE A 589 16.30 -22.66 -20.50
CA ILE A 589 14.90 -22.50 -20.15
C ILE A 589 14.29 -23.78 -19.62
N GLU A 590 14.74 -24.94 -20.11
CA GLU A 590 14.37 -26.26 -19.56
C GLU A 590 14.59 -26.35 -18.04
N MET A 591 15.59 -25.63 -17.50
CA MET A 591 15.85 -25.55 -16.05
C MET A 591 14.66 -25.00 -15.24
N ALA A 592 13.78 -24.21 -15.87
CA ALA A 592 12.63 -23.59 -15.21
C ALA A 592 11.37 -24.48 -15.18
N ASP A 593 11.39 -25.65 -15.83
CA ASP A 593 10.25 -26.59 -15.91
C ASP A 593 8.92 -25.91 -16.32
N VAL A 594 8.98 -25.12 -17.39
CA VAL A 594 7.83 -24.40 -17.97
C VAL A 594 7.34 -25.09 -19.25
N PRO A 595 6.06 -24.89 -19.65
CA PRO A 595 5.57 -25.37 -20.94
C PRO A 595 6.36 -24.81 -22.12
N ASN A 596 6.41 -25.54 -23.23
CA ASN A 596 7.16 -25.12 -24.42
C ASN A 596 6.55 -23.92 -25.13
N ILE A 597 5.22 -23.76 -25.07
CA ILE A 597 4.50 -22.70 -25.76
C ILE A 597 4.03 -21.66 -24.73
N GLY A 598 4.50 -20.42 -24.87
CA GLY A 598 4.14 -19.30 -24.01
C GLY A 598 3.81 -18.05 -24.81
N GLN A 599 2.98 -17.18 -24.23
CA GLN A 599 2.62 -15.90 -24.83
C GLN A 599 3.43 -14.76 -24.22
N VAL A 600 4.01 -13.90 -25.05
CA VAL A 600 4.75 -12.72 -24.57
C VAL A 600 3.77 -11.70 -24.00
N ARG A 601 3.87 -11.39 -22.71
CA ARG A 601 3.01 -10.38 -22.04
C ARG A 601 3.72 -9.06 -21.75
N PHE A 602 5.03 -9.09 -21.71
CA PHE A 602 5.82 -7.88 -21.55
C PHE A 602 7.17 -8.09 -22.22
N HIS A 603 7.62 -7.02 -22.86
CA HIS A 603 8.93 -6.95 -23.44
C HIS A 603 9.42 -5.51 -23.29
N SER A 604 10.62 -5.31 -22.70
CA SER A 604 11.14 -3.95 -22.43
C SER A 604 11.42 -3.11 -23.70
N ARG A 605 11.55 -3.74 -24.88
CA ARG A 605 11.62 -3.06 -26.19
C ARG A 605 10.24 -2.78 -26.82
N ASN A 606 9.16 -3.24 -26.18
CA ASN A 606 7.79 -3.15 -26.66
C ASN A 606 7.57 -3.79 -28.04
N VAL A 607 8.18 -4.96 -28.26
CA VAL A 607 8.04 -5.77 -29.48
C VAL A 607 7.43 -7.12 -29.13
N GLU A 608 6.78 -7.75 -30.12
CA GLU A 608 6.28 -9.13 -30.02
C GLU A 608 5.25 -9.37 -28.90
N ILE A 609 4.65 -8.31 -28.37
CA ILE A 609 3.60 -8.40 -27.34
C ILE A 609 2.41 -9.18 -27.89
N ASP A 610 1.87 -10.07 -27.06
CA ASP A 610 0.79 -11.01 -27.32
C ASP A 610 1.09 -12.08 -28.39
N GLN A 611 2.33 -12.17 -28.89
CA GLN A 611 2.75 -13.27 -29.76
C GLN A 611 2.94 -14.56 -28.97
N GLU A 612 2.53 -15.67 -29.57
CA GLU A 612 2.77 -17.02 -29.06
C GLU A 612 4.10 -17.53 -29.61
N ILE A 613 5.00 -17.94 -28.72
CA ILE A 613 6.34 -18.40 -29.06
C ILE A 613 6.53 -19.81 -28.52
N ASN A 614 7.02 -20.70 -29.39
CA ASN A 614 7.54 -21.99 -28.96
C ASN A 614 8.99 -21.81 -28.50
N ILE A 615 9.16 -21.78 -27.19
CA ILE A 615 10.40 -21.50 -26.49
C ILE A 615 11.38 -22.68 -26.57
N ALA A 616 10.91 -23.90 -26.87
CA ALA A 616 11.76 -25.06 -27.05
C ALA A 616 12.47 -25.07 -28.41
N ASP A 617 11.83 -24.51 -29.45
CA ASP A 617 12.36 -24.51 -30.83
C ASP A 617 13.09 -23.21 -31.19
N PHE A 618 12.96 -22.17 -30.36
CA PHE A 618 13.45 -20.83 -30.67
C PHE A 618 14.50 -20.37 -29.65
N ALA A 619 15.70 -20.08 -30.14
CA ALA A 619 16.70 -19.41 -29.33
C ALA A 619 16.44 -17.90 -29.32
N LEU A 620 16.37 -17.31 -28.13
CA LEU A 620 16.09 -15.89 -27.94
C LEU A 620 17.41 -15.12 -27.83
N ASN A 621 17.51 -13.98 -28.51
CA ASN A 621 18.62 -13.05 -28.31
C ASN A 621 18.11 -11.85 -27.52
N LEU A 622 18.64 -11.66 -26.31
CA LEU A 622 18.30 -10.57 -25.42
C LEU A 622 19.39 -9.49 -25.51
N GLU A 623 19.05 -8.27 -25.89
CA GLU A 623 19.95 -7.12 -25.80
C GLU A 623 20.34 -6.80 -24.34
N PRO A 624 21.38 -5.99 -24.10
CA PRO A 624 21.76 -5.58 -22.75
C PRO A 624 20.58 -5.00 -21.96
N PHE A 625 20.32 -5.53 -20.76
CA PHE A 625 19.23 -5.10 -19.87
C PHE A 625 17.82 -5.34 -20.42
N GLU A 626 17.69 -6.25 -21.39
CA GLU A 626 16.40 -6.64 -21.95
C GLU A 626 15.63 -7.60 -21.03
N ILE A 627 14.31 -7.41 -21.01
CA ILE A 627 13.38 -8.19 -20.19
C ILE A 627 12.28 -8.72 -21.10
N VAL A 628 11.98 -10.01 -20.97
CA VAL A 628 10.84 -10.67 -21.62
C VAL A 628 10.07 -11.46 -20.57
N VAL A 629 8.74 -11.34 -20.58
CA VAL A 629 7.84 -12.08 -19.69
C VAL A 629 6.91 -12.93 -20.52
N PHE A 630 7.01 -14.24 -20.35
CA PHE A 630 6.10 -15.22 -20.94
C PHE A 630 5.00 -15.59 -19.94
N GLU A 631 3.77 -15.68 -20.42
CA GLU A 631 2.62 -16.26 -19.73
C GLU A 631 2.35 -17.65 -20.29
N PHE A 632 2.09 -18.58 -19.38
CA PHE A 632 1.65 -19.93 -19.71
C PHE A 632 0.27 -20.17 -19.11
N PRO A 633 -0.62 -20.85 -19.85
CA PRO A 633 -1.95 -21.18 -19.35
C PRO A 633 -1.83 -22.03 -18.07
N SER A 634 -2.81 -21.89 -17.17
CA SER A 634 -2.88 -22.74 -15.99
C SER A 634 -2.99 -24.21 -16.43
N LYS A 635 -2.30 -25.10 -15.74
CA LYS A 635 -2.65 -26.52 -15.75
C LYS A 635 -3.87 -26.69 -14.84
N ASP A 636 -4.87 -27.46 -15.29
CA ASP A 636 -6.12 -27.72 -14.54
C ASP A 636 -5.88 -28.36 -13.16
#